data_AF-A0A9E6ATJ4-F1
#
_entry.id   AF-A0A9E6ATJ4-F1
#
_cell.length_a   1.000
_cell.length_b   1.000
_cell.length_c   1.000
_cell.angle_alpha   90.00
_cell.angle_beta   90.00
_cell.angle_gamma   90.00
#
_symmetry.space_group_name_H-M   'P 1'
#
loop_
_entity.id
_entity.type
_entity.pdbx_description
1 polymer ?
#
loop_
_entity_poly.entity_id
_entity_poly.type
_entity_poly.pdbx_seq_one_letter_code
_entity_poly.pdbx_strand_id
1 'polypeptide(L)'
;MTTIDDLQAVIQRGNAVMNWADTQKASATAHQLAETAKVNSALDNFGLNQGATNQDPNLATDQNIFTAHVNCPNSIHSWHVVTTFHNEKSATANRSQIAFGHGANRDVVYTRVCTNNIWSSWKKLATEEAVTFTPTLLDANGVDHCTYIMQAGNAVKIGNWVFVDMRIIISSKGAMVGSYLKVGNLPWIRKNDSSYSSASVGYFSGMTTPKSALGGYLAYNSNELHLTASDAAGGLDMLASGMPPAHISDDFTVMLTISYPVA
;
A
#
# COMPACT_ATOMS: atom_id res chain seq x y z
N MET A 1 25.57 88.95 5.77
CA MET A 1 25.61 88.45 7.15
C MET A 1 24.33 87.65 7.31
N THR A 2 24.40 86.32 7.37
CA THR A 2 23.23 85.46 7.65
C THR A 2 22.72 85.80 9.04
N THR A 3 21.41 85.94 9.20
CA THR A 3 20.81 86.22 10.51
C THR A 3 20.67 84.93 11.32
N ILE A 4 20.46 85.06 12.63
CA ILE A 4 20.12 83.91 13.49
C ILE A 4 18.83 83.22 12.99
N ASP A 5 17.89 83.99 12.46
CA ASP A 5 16.63 83.49 11.90
C ASP A 5 16.87 82.60 10.66
N ASP A 6 17.82 82.96 9.80
CA ASP A 6 18.20 82.14 8.64
C ASP A 6 18.71 80.75 9.08
N LEU A 7 19.52 80.71 10.14
CA LEU A 7 20.03 79.44 10.71
C LEU A 7 18.90 78.61 11.32
N GLN A 8 17.97 79.25 12.06
CA GLN A 8 16.80 78.56 12.62
C GLN A 8 15.92 77.95 11.52
N ALA A 9 15.70 78.67 10.41
CA ALA A 9 14.94 78.18 9.28
C ALA A 9 15.62 77.00 8.56
N VAL A 10 16.96 76.97 8.50
CA VAL A 10 17.70 75.81 7.97
C VAL A 10 17.55 74.60 8.90
N ILE A 11 17.69 74.78 10.22
CA ILE A 11 17.52 73.70 11.20
C ILE A 11 16.11 73.12 11.14
N GLN A 12 15.07 73.97 11.10
CA GLN A 12 13.68 73.53 11.00
C GLN A 12 13.42 72.72 9.72
N ARG A 13 13.98 73.14 8.58
CA ARG A 13 13.92 72.39 7.32
C ARG A 13 14.62 71.04 7.43
N GLY A 14 15.82 70.99 8.03
CA GLY A 14 16.55 69.74 8.26
C GLY A 14 15.76 68.74 9.11
N ASN A 15 15.17 69.21 10.20
CA ASN A 15 14.32 68.39 11.07
C ASN A 15 13.07 67.87 10.32
N ALA A 16 12.42 68.70 9.50
CA ALA A 16 11.27 68.29 8.71
C ALA A 16 11.63 67.20 7.68
N VAL A 17 12.79 67.32 7.03
CA VAL A 17 13.29 66.30 6.09
C VAL A 17 13.59 64.97 6.81
N MET A 18 14.23 65.01 7.98
CA MET A 18 14.47 63.79 8.78
C MET A 18 13.17 63.12 9.21
N ASN A 19 12.21 63.87 9.75
CA ASN A 19 10.90 63.35 10.15
C ASN A 19 10.14 62.73 8.96
N TRP A 20 10.22 63.35 7.79
CA TRP A 20 9.63 62.80 6.57
C TRP A 20 10.30 61.48 6.17
N ALA A 21 11.64 61.40 6.19
CA ALA A 21 12.37 60.18 5.89
C ALA A 21 12.04 59.02 6.86
N ASP A 22 11.96 59.31 8.16
CA ASP A 22 11.57 58.30 9.16
C ASP A 22 10.14 57.80 8.96
N THR A 23 9.23 58.71 8.63
CA THR A 23 7.84 58.36 8.30
C THR A 23 7.77 57.46 7.06
N GLN A 24 8.53 57.78 6.00
CA GLN A 24 8.61 56.93 4.80
C GLN A 24 9.18 55.55 5.10
N LYS A 25 10.24 55.47 5.91
CA LYS A 25 10.85 54.20 6.33
C LYS A 25 9.89 53.34 7.15
N ALA A 26 9.14 53.95 8.08
CA ALA A 26 8.12 53.26 8.86
C ALA A 26 6.99 52.73 7.97
N SER A 27 6.51 53.55 7.02
CA SER A 27 5.49 53.15 6.04
C SER A 27 5.95 51.97 5.18
N ALA A 28 7.18 52.02 4.66
CA ALA A 28 7.75 50.93 3.87
C ALA A 28 7.88 49.62 4.68
N THR A 29 8.31 49.71 5.94
CA THR A 29 8.41 48.56 6.84
C THR A 29 7.03 47.96 7.13
N ALA A 30 6.03 48.80 7.39
CA ALA A 30 4.65 48.35 7.61
C ALA A 30 4.08 47.65 6.36
N HIS A 31 4.36 48.15 5.16
CA HIS A 31 3.96 47.51 3.90
C HIS A 31 4.60 46.13 3.74
N GLN A 32 5.91 46.00 3.99
CA GLN A 32 6.63 44.72 3.91
C GLN A 32 6.11 43.69 4.93
N LEU A 33 5.78 44.11 6.15
CA LEU A 33 5.21 43.24 7.16
C LEU A 33 3.80 42.77 6.77
N ALA A 34 2.98 43.66 6.22
CA ALA A 34 1.64 43.32 5.73
C ALA A 34 1.69 42.33 4.55
N GLU A 35 2.64 42.51 3.63
CA GLU A 35 2.85 41.59 2.51
C GLU A 35 3.35 40.22 2.99
N THR A 36 4.32 40.21 3.90
CA THR A 36 4.83 38.99 4.53
C THR A 36 3.73 38.22 5.28
N ALA A 37 2.86 38.93 6.03
CA ALA A 37 1.74 38.32 6.74
C ALA A 37 0.73 37.67 5.77
N LYS A 38 0.45 38.29 4.62
CA LYS A 38 -0.41 37.71 3.57
C LYS A 38 0.20 36.45 2.99
N VAL A 39 1.50 36.46 2.69
CA VAL A 39 2.21 35.27 2.17
C VAL A 39 2.20 34.14 3.19
N ASN A 40 2.52 34.42 4.46
CA ASN A 40 2.51 33.42 5.52
C ASN A 40 1.13 32.80 5.71
N SER A 41 0.08 33.63 5.74
CA SER A 41 -1.30 33.13 5.81
C SER A 41 -1.69 32.26 4.60
N ALA A 42 -1.21 32.58 3.41
CA ALA A 42 -1.43 31.75 2.23
C ALA A 42 -0.69 30.39 2.30
N LEU A 43 0.52 30.39 2.86
CA LEU A 43 1.32 29.17 3.07
C LEU A 43 0.73 28.28 4.16
N ASP A 44 0.27 28.85 5.27
CA ASP A 44 -0.34 28.10 6.38
C ASP A 44 -1.61 27.36 5.95
N ASN A 45 -2.31 27.87 4.95
CA ASN A 45 -3.49 27.23 4.35
C ASN A 45 -3.15 26.17 3.29
N PHE A 46 -1.87 26.02 2.92
CA PHE A 46 -1.45 25.00 1.97
C PHE A 46 -1.42 23.63 2.65
N GLY A 47 -2.23 22.70 2.13
CA GLY A 47 -2.32 21.33 2.68
C GLY A 47 -3.37 21.14 3.78
N LEU A 48 -4.04 22.21 4.25
CA LEU A 48 -5.26 22.08 5.05
C LEU A 48 -6.47 21.77 4.16
N ASN A 49 -7.57 21.33 4.75
CA ASN A 49 -8.85 21.24 4.05
C ASN A 49 -9.30 22.65 3.66
N GLN A 50 -9.41 22.92 2.36
CA GLN A 50 -9.80 24.23 1.82
C GLN A 50 -11.30 24.32 1.52
N GLY A 51 -12.01 23.18 1.62
CA GLY A 51 -13.39 23.01 1.22
C GLY A 51 -14.38 22.80 2.36
N ALA A 52 -15.68 22.85 2.03
CA ALA A 52 -16.73 22.39 2.95
C ALA A 52 -16.65 20.86 3.13
N THR A 53 -16.99 20.35 4.32
CA THR A 53 -16.90 18.91 4.62
C THR A 53 -17.88 18.01 3.86
N ASN A 54 -18.77 18.63 3.08
CA ASN A 54 -19.75 18.00 2.21
C ASN A 54 -19.57 18.41 0.73
N GLN A 55 -18.47 19.08 0.38
CA GLN A 55 -18.21 19.53 -0.99
C GLN A 55 -18.20 18.34 -1.95
N ASP A 56 -18.86 18.52 -3.10
CA ASP A 56 -18.85 17.54 -4.16
C ASP A 56 -17.46 17.50 -4.81
N PRO A 57 -16.71 16.38 -4.73
CA PRO A 57 -15.42 16.26 -5.38
C PRO A 57 -15.49 16.39 -6.91
N ASN A 58 -16.66 16.21 -7.54
CA ASN A 58 -16.81 16.44 -8.98
C ASN A 58 -16.74 17.93 -9.35
N LEU A 59 -17.10 18.81 -8.43
CA LEU A 59 -17.13 20.28 -8.58
C LEU A 59 -15.99 20.95 -7.80
N ALA A 60 -14.97 20.20 -7.39
CA ALA A 60 -13.85 20.74 -6.64
C ALA A 60 -13.16 21.87 -7.42
N THR A 61 -13.02 23.03 -6.78
CA THR A 61 -12.19 24.16 -7.22
C THR A 61 -10.93 24.31 -6.36
N ASP A 62 -10.86 23.56 -5.27
CA ASP A 62 -9.76 23.55 -4.31
C ASP A 62 -8.89 22.31 -4.52
N GLN A 63 -7.60 22.44 -4.19
CA GLN A 63 -6.63 21.35 -4.39
C GLN A 63 -6.74 20.27 -3.32
N ASN A 64 -7.19 20.61 -2.11
CA ASN A 64 -7.33 19.67 -1.02
C ASN A 64 -8.68 19.87 -0.32
N ILE A 65 -9.53 18.85 -0.38
CA ILE A 65 -10.84 18.86 0.28
C ILE A 65 -10.98 17.63 1.17
N PHE A 66 -11.73 17.77 2.26
CA PHE A 66 -12.14 16.67 3.11
C PHE A 66 -13.65 16.48 2.97
N THR A 67 -14.12 15.33 2.48
CA THR A 67 -15.55 15.18 2.16
C THR A 67 -16.03 13.72 2.27
N ALA A 68 -17.30 13.55 2.62
CA ALA A 68 -18.02 12.26 2.58
C ALA A 68 -19.14 12.25 1.52
N HIS A 69 -18.99 13.08 0.48
CA HIS A 69 -19.99 13.21 -0.58
C HIS A 69 -20.20 11.90 -1.36
N VAL A 70 -21.38 11.71 -1.97
CA VAL A 70 -21.71 10.49 -2.72
C VAL A 70 -20.81 10.23 -3.94
N ASN A 71 -20.16 11.27 -4.46
CA ASN A 71 -19.21 11.17 -5.56
C ASN A 71 -17.79 10.78 -5.13
N CYS A 72 -17.54 10.51 -3.85
CA CYS A 72 -16.32 9.88 -3.35
C CYS A 72 -16.24 8.39 -3.73
N PRO A 73 -15.12 7.69 -3.46
CA PRO A 73 -15.02 6.24 -3.74
C PRO A 73 -16.14 5.41 -3.11
N ASN A 74 -16.61 5.82 -1.93
CA ASN A 74 -17.93 5.47 -1.39
C ASN A 74 -18.41 6.58 -0.42
N SER A 75 -19.71 6.64 -0.19
CA SER A 75 -20.37 7.67 0.63
C SER A 75 -20.41 7.38 2.13
N ILE A 76 -20.01 6.18 2.56
CA ILE A 76 -20.07 5.74 3.96
C ILE A 76 -18.90 6.33 4.76
N HIS A 77 -17.80 6.66 4.09
CA HIS A 77 -16.57 7.13 4.70
C HIS A 77 -16.21 8.55 4.24
N SER A 78 -15.44 9.24 5.07
CA SER A 78 -14.81 10.51 4.70
C SER A 78 -13.48 10.29 4.01
N TRP A 79 -13.11 11.22 3.13
CA TRP A 79 -11.92 11.13 2.28
C TRP A 79 -11.19 12.46 2.26
N HIS A 80 -9.86 12.40 2.34
CA HIS A 80 -9.02 13.51 1.90
C HIS A 80 -8.82 13.37 0.39
N VAL A 81 -9.38 14.30 -0.39
CA VAL A 81 -9.29 14.29 -1.85
C VAL A 81 -8.34 15.39 -2.29
N VAL A 82 -7.23 14.98 -2.90
CA VAL A 82 -6.27 15.87 -3.54
C VAL A 82 -6.61 15.95 -5.03
N THR A 83 -6.85 17.16 -5.53
CA THR A 83 -7.17 17.45 -6.93
C THR A 83 -6.02 18.19 -7.60
N THR A 84 -5.53 17.64 -8.70
CA THR A 84 -4.68 18.37 -9.64
C THR A 84 -5.53 18.84 -10.81
N PHE A 85 -5.28 20.07 -11.24
CA PHE A 85 -6.02 20.72 -12.31
C PHE A 85 -5.10 20.91 -13.51
N HIS A 86 -5.64 20.76 -14.71
CA HIS A 86 -4.96 21.11 -15.95
C HIS A 86 -5.36 22.53 -16.38
N ASN A 87 -4.36 23.38 -16.64
CA ASN A 87 -4.45 24.79 -17.06
C ASN A 87 -5.07 25.77 -16.04
N GLU A 88 -6.20 25.46 -15.41
CA GLU A 88 -6.90 26.38 -14.51
C GLU A 88 -7.60 25.66 -13.35
N LYS A 89 -7.72 26.33 -12.19
CA LYS A 89 -8.47 25.82 -11.04
C LYS A 89 -9.97 26.07 -11.24
N SER A 90 -10.64 25.13 -11.90
CA SER A 90 -12.06 25.24 -12.25
C SER A 90 -12.79 23.90 -12.10
N ALA A 91 -14.08 23.97 -11.78
CA ALA A 91 -15.02 22.84 -11.78
C ALA A 91 -15.34 22.32 -13.19
N THR A 92 -14.90 23.00 -14.25
CA THR A 92 -15.04 22.55 -15.65
C THR A 92 -13.75 22.10 -16.34
N ALA A 93 -12.59 22.30 -15.69
CA ALA A 93 -11.28 21.90 -16.22
C ALA A 93 -11.06 20.38 -16.25
N ASN A 94 -10.04 19.92 -16.97
CA ASN A 94 -9.55 18.56 -16.79
C ASN A 94 -8.87 18.43 -15.43
N ARG A 95 -9.15 17.33 -14.72
CA ARG A 95 -8.69 17.11 -13.33
C ARG A 95 -8.22 15.69 -13.13
N SER A 96 -7.28 15.49 -12.22
CA SER A 96 -7.00 14.17 -11.64
C SER A 96 -7.17 14.23 -10.14
N GLN A 97 -7.68 13.16 -9.56
CA GLN A 97 -7.92 13.10 -8.12
C GLN A 97 -7.28 11.85 -7.50
N ILE A 98 -6.75 12.04 -6.30
CA ILE A 98 -6.33 10.97 -5.40
C ILE A 98 -7.12 11.13 -4.10
N ALA A 99 -7.78 10.06 -3.65
CA ALA A 99 -8.54 10.03 -2.41
C ALA A 99 -7.86 9.10 -1.41
N PHE A 100 -7.50 9.65 -0.25
CA PHE A 100 -6.99 8.91 0.91
C PHE A 100 -8.13 8.67 1.89
N GLY A 101 -8.34 7.43 2.29
CA GLY A 101 -9.40 7.12 3.24
C GLY A 101 -9.10 7.67 4.64
N HIS A 102 -10.16 8.06 5.35
CA HIS A 102 -10.08 8.56 6.72
C HIS A 102 -10.80 7.60 7.69
N GLY A 103 -10.37 7.60 8.96
CA GLY A 103 -10.99 6.78 10.01
C GLY A 103 -10.80 5.29 9.77
N ALA A 104 -11.91 4.55 9.58
CA ALA A 104 -11.90 3.10 9.40
C ALA A 104 -11.25 2.64 8.07
N ASN A 105 -11.07 3.55 7.11
CA ASN A 105 -10.50 3.28 5.78
C ASN A 105 -9.10 3.89 5.59
N ARG A 106 -8.32 4.07 6.66
CA ARG A 106 -7.00 4.74 6.58
C ARG A 106 -5.99 4.08 5.63
N ASP A 107 -6.15 2.80 5.33
CA ASP A 107 -5.21 2.02 4.50
C ASP A 107 -5.70 1.83 3.05
N VAL A 108 -6.55 2.73 2.55
CA VAL A 108 -7.01 2.67 1.15
C VAL A 108 -6.80 3.99 0.42
N VAL A 109 -6.32 3.87 -0.81
CA VAL A 109 -6.12 5.00 -1.73
C VAL A 109 -6.83 4.72 -3.04
N TYR A 110 -7.52 5.72 -3.58
CA TYR A 110 -8.21 5.64 -4.86
C TYR A 110 -7.71 6.75 -5.79
N THR A 111 -7.79 6.51 -7.10
CA THR A 111 -7.53 7.51 -8.12
C THR A 111 -8.65 7.56 -9.15
N ARG A 112 -8.87 8.73 -9.74
CA ARG A 112 -9.72 8.91 -10.94
C ARG A 112 -9.29 10.13 -11.73
N VAL A 113 -9.78 10.24 -12.95
CA VAL A 113 -9.50 11.38 -13.84
C VAL A 113 -10.81 11.94 -14.42
N CYS A 114 -10.80 13.23 -14.75
CA CYS A 114 -11.86 13.94 -15.43
C CYS A 114 -11.29 14.53 -16.72
N THR A 115 -11.87 14.18 -17.85
CA THR A 115 -11.54 14.76 -19.16
C THR A 115 -12.82 15.28 -19.79
N ASN A 116 -12.84 16.57 -20.17
CA ASN A 116 -13.99 17.24 -20.76
C ASN A 116 -15.27 17.07 -19.91
N ASN A 117 -15.16 17.24 -18.59
CA ASN A 117 -16.24 17.05 -17.61
C ASN A 117 -16.82 15.63 -17.51
N ILE A 118 -16.12 14.62 -18.04
CA ILE A 118 -16.49 13.22 -17.88
C ILE A 118 -15.51 12.58 -16.90
N TRP A 119 -16.03 12.14 -15.75
CA TRP A 119 -15.27 11.43 -14.73
C TRP A 119 -15.15 9.94 -15.05
N SER A 120 -13.95 9.39 -14.91
CA SER A 120 -13.78 7.94 -14.79
C SER A 120 -14.33 7.46 -13.45
N SER A 121 -14.69 6.17 -13.38
CA SER A 121 -14.91 5.52 -12.08
C SER A 121 -13.66 5.63 -11.20
N TRP A 122 -13.85 5.65 -9.88
CA TRP A 122 -12.76 5.51 -8.93
C TRP A 122 -12.10 4.14 -9.08
N LYS A 123 -10.76 4.12 -9.16
CA LYS A 123 -9.96 2.91 -9.15
C LYS A 123 -9.17 2.85 -7.85
N LYS A 124 -9.34 1.77 -7.08
CA LYS A 124 -8.52 1.51 -5.90
C LYS A 124 -7.09 1.28 -6.36
N LEU A 125 -6.12 2.00 -5.79
CA LEU A 125 -4.71 1.69 -5.98
C LEU A 125 -4.40 0.41 -5.19
N ALA A 126 -3.71 -0.53 -5.83
CA ALA A 126 -3.34 -1.78 -5.18
C ALA A 126 -2.48 -1.45 -3.95
N THR A 127 -2.90 -1.97 -2.80
CA THR A 127 -2.10 -1.93 -1.59
C THR A 127 -1.25 -3.20 -1.55
N GLU A 128 0.01 -3.02 -1.23
CA GLU A 128 0.91 -4.12 -0.90
C GLU A 128 0.71 -4.46 0.58
N GLU A 129 0.41 -5.72 0.88
CA GLU A 129 0.47 -6.24 2.25
C GLU A 129 1.55 -7.32 2.29
N ALA A 130 2.70 -6.97 2.88
CA ALA A 130 3.82 -7.89 3.06
C ALA A 130 3.78 -8.48 4.48
N VAL A 131 3.96 -9.79 4.58
CA VAL A 131 3.94 -10.52 5.86
C VAL A 131 5.00 -11.62 5.89
N THR A 132 5.63 -11.78 7.05
CA THR A 132 6.45 -12.97 7.35
C THR A 132 5.60 -13.99 8.09
N PHE A 133 5.75 -15.27 7.80
CA PHE A 133 5.00 -16.33 8.46
C PHE A 133 5.85 -17.59 8.70
N THR A 134 5.35 -18.46 9.57
CA THR A 134 6.01 -19.72 9.94
C THR A 134 5.26 -20.90 9.30
N PRO A 135 5.69 -21.37 8.12
CA PRO A 135 5.07 -22.52 7.47
C PRO A 135 5.29 -23.79 8.29
N THR A 136 4.30 -24.69 8.28
CA THR A 136 4.38 -26.01 8.91
C THR A 136 4.21 -27.10 7.86
N LEU A 137 4.87 -28.24 8.06
CA LEU A 137 4.50 -29.48 7.39
C LEU A 137 3.39 -30.13 8.19
N LEU A 138 2.30 -30.49 7.51
CA LEU A 138 1.16 -31.17 8.11
C LEU A 138 0.98 -32.53 7.46
N ASP A 139 0.51 -33.49 8.26
CA ASP A 139 0.09 -34.79 7.78
C ASP A 139 -1.30 -34.72 7.10
N ALA A 140 -1.87 -35.87 6.71
CA ALA A 140 -3.17 -35.89 6.04
C ALA A 140 -4.31 -35.35 6.92
N ASN A 141 -4.16 -35.39 8.25
CA ASN A 141 -5.14 -34.95 9.23
C ASN A 141 -4.96 -33.48 9.62
N GLY A 142 -3.98 -32.77 9.05
CA GLY A 142 -3.67 -31.39 9.40
C GLY A 142 -2.88 -31.26 10.70
N VAL A 143 -2.19 -32.32 11.14
CA VAL A 143 -1.38 -32.31 12.37
C VAL A 143 0.10 -32.14 12.03
N ASP A 144 0.76 -31.23 12.75
CA ASP A 144 2.21 -31.05 12.71
C ASP A 144 2.90 -32.00 13.70
N HIS A 145 3.78 -32.85 13.19
CA HIS A 145 4.59 -33.76 13.99
C HIS A 145 6.10 -33.50 13.85
N CYS A 146 6.48 -32.53 13.02
CA CYS A 146 7.86 -32.33 12.64
C CYS A 146 8.65 -31.58 13.72
N THR A 147 9.93 -31.92 13.85
CA THR A 147 10.92 -31.06 14.52
C THR A 147 11.66 -30.28 13.45
N TYR A 148 11.67 -28.96 13.56
CA TYR A 148 12.21 -28.09 12.52
C TYR A 148 13.61 -27.59 12.82
N ILE A 149 14.45 -27.57 11.79
CA ILE A 149 15.68 -26.77 11.75
C ILE A 149 15.35 -25.35 11.27
N MET A 150 14.44 -25.23 10.29
CA MET A 150 14.04 -23.94 9.71
C MET A 150 12.58 -23.95 9.26
N GLN A 151 11.87 -22.88 9.60
CA GLN A 151 10.53 -22.53 9.11
C GLN A 151 10.51 -21.05 8.78
N ALA A 152 10.69 -20.72 7.50
CA ALA A 152 10.71 -19.32 7.07
C ALA A 152 9.81 -19.14 5.84
N GLY A 153 8.85 -18.23 5.94
CA GLY A 153 7.99 -17.83 4.84
C GLY A 153 7.87 -16.31 4.75
N ASN A 154 7.88 -15.79 3.53
CA ASN A 154 7.55 -14.41 3.20
C ASN A 154 6.39 -14.44 2.21
N ALA A 155 5.47 -13.50 2.34
CA ALA A 155 4.38 -13.37 1.38
C ALA A 155 4.03 -11.91 1.14
N VAL A 156 3.59 -11.62 -0.08
CA VAL A 156 3.12 -10.30 -0.50
C VAL A 156 1.76 -10.47 -1.16
N LYS A 157 0.77 -9.74 -0.68
CA LYS A 157 -0.55 -9.63 -1.31
C LYS A 157 -0.62 -8.32 -2.10
N ILE A 158 -0.97 -8.43 -3.38
CA ILE A 158 -1.22 -7.31 -4.30
C ILE A 158 -2.66 -7.44 -4.82
N GLY A 159 -3.55 -6.60 -4.31
CA GLY A 159 -4.98 -6.72 -4.60
C GLY A 159 -5.52 -8.08 -4.12
N ASN A 160 -6.02 -8.89 -5.04
CA ASN A 160 -6.59 -10.22 -4.74
C ASN A 160 -5.61 -11.37 -5.02
N TRP A 161 -4.34 -11.08 -5.31
CA TRP A 161 -3.32 -12.10 -5.57
C TRP A 161 -2.26 -12.09 -4.47
N VAL A 162 -1.85 -13.28 -4.05
CA VAL A 162 -0.79 -13.50 -3.09
C VAL A 162 0.39 -14.18 -3.80
N PHE A 163 1.59 -13.75 -3.46
CA PHE A 163 2.86 -14.37 -3.82
C PHE A 163 3.56 -14.80 -2.55
N VAL A 164 4.05 -16.03 -2.50
CA VAL A 164 4.69 -16.62 -1.31
C VAL A 164 6.03 -17.20 -1.71
N ASP A 165 7.05 -16.96 -0.91
CA ASP A 165 8.33 -17.66 -0.95
C ASP A 165 8.61 -18.26 0.42
N MET A 166 8.97 -19.55 0.46
CA MET A 166 9.24 -20.21 1.74
C MET A 166 10.27 -21.32 1.65
N ARG A 167 10.84 -21.64 2.80
CA ARG A 167 11.78 -22.73 3.02
C ARG A 167 11.46 -23.47 4.31
N ILE A 168 11.44 -24.78 4.21
CA ILE A 168 11.26 -25.68 5.35
C ILE A 168 12.42 -26.67 5.38
N ILE A 169 13.00 -26.87 6.56
CA ILE A 169 14.00 -27.89 6.84
C ILE A 169 13.61 -28.56 8.14
N ILE A 170 13.51 -29.88 8.15
CA ILE A 170 13.24 -30.66 9.37
C ILE A 170 14.50 -31.43 9.83
N SER A 171 14.55 -31.73 11.13
CA SER A 171 15.50 -32.68 11.74
C SER A 171 14.84 -33.98 12.17
N SER A 172 13.50 -34.01 12.21
CA SER A 172 12.72 -35.22 12.37
C SER A 172 11.34 -35.04 11.76
N LYS A 173 10.87 -36.06 11.05
CA LYS A 173 9.49 -36.21 10.58
C LYS A 173 8.52 -36.48 11.74
N GLY A 174 9.00 -37.03 12.84
CA GLY A 174 8.14 -37.49 13.94
C GLY A 174 7.17 -38.58 13.50
N ALA A 175 5.93 -38.50 13.97
CA ALA A 175 4.88 -39.51 13.77
C ALA A 175 3.94 -39.22 12.58
N MET A 176 4.37 -38.46 11.57
CA MET A 176 3.52 -38.14 10.42
C MET A 176 3.02 -39.39 9.68
N VAL A 177 1.72 -39.42 9.39
CA VAL A 177 1.04 -40.53 8.69
C VAL A 177 0.05 -40.03 7.64
N GLY A 178 -0.47 -40.95 6.81
CA GLY A 178 -1.55 -40.67 5.87
C GLY A 178 -1.11 -40.50 4.42
N SER A 179 -2.06 -40.10 3.57
CA SER A 179 -1.92 -40.16 2.10
C SER A 179 -1.31 -38.90 1.48
N TYR A 180 -1.23 -37.80 2.22
CA TYR A 180 -0.75 -36.51 1.72
C TYR A 180 0.09 -35.80 2.78
N LEU A 181 1.19 -35.20 2.34
CA LEU A 181 1.93 -34.18 3.06
C LEU A 181 1.43 -32.82 2.58
N LYS A 182 1.24 -31.90 3.53
CA LYS A 182 0.79 -30.54 3.22
C LYS A 182 1.76 -29.53 3.81
N VAL A 183 1.74 -28.33 3.26
CA VAL A 183 2.30 -27.13 3.90
C VAL A 183 1.14 -26.30 4.43
N GLY A 184 1.09 -26.10 5.74
CA GLY A 184 0.06 -25.32 6.43
C GLY A 184 0.49 -23.88 6.71
N ASN A 185 -0.42 -23.16 7.38
CA ASN A 185 -0.21 -21.79 7.85
C ASN A 185 0.09 -20.77 6.75
N LEU A 186 -0.47 -20.92 5.55
CA LEU A 186 -0.40 -19.83 4.57
C LEU A 186 -1.10 -18.58 5.12
N PRO A 187 -0.58 -17.36 4.87
CA PRO A 187 -1.08 -16.16 5.58
C PRO A 187 -2.52 -15.78 5.23
N TRP A 188 -3.01 -16.20 4.06
CA TRP A 188 -4.37 -15.93 3.62
C TRP A 188 -5.03 -17.21 3.09
N ILE A 189 -6.35 -17.29 3.26
CA ILE A 189 -7.17 -18.39 2.75
C ILE A 189 -7.35 -18.23 1.24
N ARG A 190 -7.05 -19.28 0.47
CA ARG A 190 -7.30 -19.33 -0.97
C ARG A 190 -8.79 -19.14 -1.24
N LYS A 191 -9.11 -18.31 -2.24
CA LYS A 191 -10.47 -18.13 -2.75
C LYS A 191 -11.14 -19.47 -3.08
N ASN A 192 -12.43 -19.61 -2.73
CA ASN A 192 -13.23 -20.80 -3.00
C ASN A 192 -13.78 -20.80 -4.44
N ASP A 193 -12.89 -20.88 -5.44
CA ASP A 193 -13.26 -20.99 -6.84
C ASP A 193 -12.20 -21.75 -7.64
N SER A 194 -12.51 -22.09 -8.89
CA SER A 194 -11.59 -22.78 -9.80
C SER A 194 -10.48 -21.89 -10.36
N SER A 195 -10.20 -20.74 -9.74
CA SER A 195 -9.14 -19.85 -10.23
C SER A 195 -7.77 -20.53 -10.12
N TYR A 196 -6.90 -20.19 -11.06
CA TYR A 196 -5.56 -20.73 -11.14
C TYR A 196 -4.76 -20.42 -9.87
N SER A 197 -4.08 -21.43 -9.33
CA SER A 197 -3.00 -21.29 -8.36
C SER A 197 -1.78 -21.99 -8.93
N SER A 198 -0.59 -21.49 -8.66
CA SER A 198 0.65 -22.18 -9.02
C SER A 198 1.49 -22.39 -7.77
N ALA A 199 2.15 -23.54 -7.73
CA ALA A 199 3.21 -23.82 -6.78
C ALA A 199 4.40 -24.37 -7.56
N SER A 200 5.57 -23.78 -7.33
CA SER A 200 6.83 -24.18 -7.94
C SER A 200 7.79 -24.60 -6.83
N VAL A 201 8.46 -25.74 -7.02
CA VAL A 201 9.50 -26.21 -6.11
C VAL A 201 10.85 -25.84 -6.69
N GLY A 202 11.55 -24.92 -6.03
CA GLY A 202 12.89 -24.50 -6.45
C GLY A 202 13.98 -25.51 -6.04
N TYR A 203 13.77 -26.21 -4.92
CA TYR A 203 14.71 -27.21 -4.40
C TYR A 203 13.98 -28.18 -3.48
N PHE A 204 14.36 -29.46 -3.53
CA PHE A 204 13.96 -30.45 -2.53
C PHE A 204 15.07 -31.50 -2.30
N SER A 205 15.14 -32.06 -1.10
CA SER A 205 16.04 -33.17 -0.72
C SER A 205 15.49 -33.91 0.51
N GLY A 206 16.14 -35.01 0.91
CA GLY A 206 15.67 -35.85 2.02
C GLY A 206 14.44 -36.68 1.65
N MET A 207 14.51 -37.39 0.52
CA MET A 207 13.47 -38.32 0.08
C MET A 207 13.88 -39.76 0.39
N THR A 208 12.98 -40.57 0.95
CA THR A 208 13.21 -42.01 1.19
C THR A 208 13.01 -42.84 -0.07
N THR A 209 12.12 -42.40 -0.96
CA THR A 209 11.87 -42.99 -2.27
C THR A 209 12.31 -42.01 -3.36
N PRO A 210 13.05 -42.44 -4.40
CA PRO A 210 13.45 -41.54 -5.48
C PRO A 210 12.25 -40.88 -6.17
N LYS A 211 12.21 -39.54 -6.19
CA LYS A 211 11.21 -38.74 -6.92
C LYS A 211 11.89 -37.87 -7.97
N SER A 212 11.26 -37.75 -9.13
CA SER A 212 11.79 -36.97 -10.27
C SER A 212 11.38 -35.50 -10.20
N ALA A 213 10.22 -35.21 -9.62
CA ALA A 213 9.74 -33.86 -9.40
C ALA A 213 8.86 -33.80 -8.16
N LEU A 214 8.82 -32.60 -7.56
CA LEU A 214 7.89 -32.23 -6.51
C LEU A 214 7.05 -31.05 -7.03
N GLY A 215 5.78 -31.03 -6.68
CA GLY A 215 4.84 -29.97 -7.00
C GLY A 215 3.84 -29.79 -5.88
N GLY A 216 2.80 -29.02 -6.14
CA GLY A 216 1.69 -28.92 -5.22
C GLY A 216 0.51 -28.14 -5.77
N TYR A 217 -0.60 -28.21 -5.06
CA TYR A 217 -1.82 -27.44 -5.35
C TYR A 217 -2.44 -26.97 -4.03
N LEU A 218 -3.09 -25.81 -4.04
CA LEU A 218 -3.77 -25.32 -2.84
C LEU A 218 -5.18 -25.91 -2.79
N ALA A 219 -5.65 -26.29 -1.61
CA ALA A 219 -7.06 -26.67 -1.45
C ALA A 219 -7.96 -25.41 -1.54
N TYR A 220 -9.18 -25.57 -2.05
CA TYR A 220 -10.17 -24.48 -2.07
C TYR A 220 -10.57 -24.09 -0.65
N ASN A 221 -10.76 -22.79 -0.40
CA ASN A 221 -11.14 -22.28 0.92
C ASN A 221 -10.21 -22.77 2.05
N SER A 222 -8.92 -22.90 1.75
CA SER A 222 -7.91 -23.40 2.68
C SER A 222 -6.67 -22.53 2.63
N ASN A 223 -5.91 -22.55 3.73
CA ASN A 223 -4.58 -21.98 3.86
C ASN A 223 -3.49 -23.09 3.81
N GLU A 224 -3.79 -24.20 3.13
CA GLU A 224 -2.90 -25.36 2.99
C GLU A 224 -2.52 -25.60 1.51
N LEU A 225 -1.23 -25.87 1.26
CA LEU A 225 -0.72 -26.42 0.01
C LEU A 225 -0.58 -27.94 0.14
N HIS A 226 -1.24 -28.71 -0.71
CA HIS A 226 -1.02 -30.15 -0.81
C HIS A 226 0.19 -30.42 -1.69
N LEU A 227 1.15 -31.19 -1.19
CA LEU A 227 2.35 -31.58 -1.95
C LEU A 227 2.08 -32.83 -2.78
N THR A 228 2.63 -32.83 -3.98
CA THR A 228 2.53 -33.95 -4.92
C THR A 228 3.90 -34.26 -5.49
N ALA A 229 4.14 -35.52 -5.85
CA ALA A 229 5.44 -35.94 -6.36
C ALA A 229 5.27 -36.91 -7.53
N SER A 230 6.14 -36.83 -8.53
CA SER A 230 6.20 -37.80 -9.61
C SER A 230 7.31 -38.81 -9.37
N ASP A 231 7.05 -40.07 -9.68
CA ASP A 231 8.08 -41.10 -9.70
C ASP A 231 9.00 -40.91 -10.91
N ALA A 232 10.20 -41.47 -10.83
CA ALA A 232 11.15 -41.45 -11.94
C ALA A 232 10.67 -42.23 -13.18
N ALA A 233 9.68 -43.11 -13.03
CA ALA A 233 9.14 -43.97 -14.07
C ALA A 233 7.92 -43.37 -14.79
N GLY A 234 8.09 -42.22 -15.48
CA GLY A 234 7.32 -41.86 -16.67
C GLY A 234 5.83 -41.49 -16.57
N GLY A 235 5.18 -41.56 -15.41
CA GLY A 235 3.78 -41.12 -15.24
C GLY A 235 3.66 -39.73 -14.63
N LEU A 236 3.35 -38.70 -15.41
CA LEU A 236 3.20 -37.30 -14.96
C LEU A 236 1.84 -37.00 -14.28
N ASP A 237 1.17 -37.99 -13.68
CA ASP A 237 -0.07 -37.71 -12.96
C ASP A 237 0.22 -37.21 -11.53
N MET A 238 0.74 -35.98 -11.46
CA MET A 238 0.99 -35.28 -10.20
C MET A 238 -0.28 -34.83 -9.50
N LEU A 239 -1.48 -35.04 -10.08
CA LEU A 239 -2.76 -34.69 -9.45
C LEU A 239 -3.39 -35.90 -8.74
N ALA A 240 -3.20 -37.12 -9.27
CA ALA A 240 -3.77 -38.32 -8.67
C ALA A 240 -2.95 -38.90 -7.51
N SER A 241 -1.63 -38.68 -7.48
CA SER A 241 -0.75 -39.26 -6.45
C SER A 241 -0.30 -38.19 -5.45
N GLY A 242 -0.97 -38.15 -4.29
CA GLY A 242 -0.48 -37.40 -3.14
C GLY A 242 0.94 -37.81 -2.76
N MET A 243 1.71 -36.90 -2.15
CA MET A 243 2.99 -37.27 -1.55
C MET A 243 2.78 -37.68 -0.09
N PRO A 244 2.67 -38.98 0.27
CA PRO A 244 2.53 -39.38 1.67
C PRO A 244 3.79 -39.05 2.49
N PRO A 245 3.67 -38.80 3.81
CA PRO A 245 4.82 -38.58 4.69
C PRO A 245 5.84 -39.75 4.74
N ALA A 246 5.45 -40.94 4.30
CA ALA A 246 6.35 -42.08 4.15
C ALA A 246 7.49 -41.81 3.13
N HIS A 247 7.31 -40.87 2.18
CA HIS A 247 8.27 -40.55 1.13
C HIS A 247 9.37 -39.55 1.52
N ILE A 248 9.27 -38.94 2.71
CA ILE A 248 10.27 -37.99 3.20
C ILE A 248 11.07 -38.62 4.35
N SER A 249 12.36 -38.29 4.47
CA SER A 249 13.22 -38.67 5.59
C SER A 249 13.21 -37.61 6.69
N ASP A 250 13.95 -37.85 7.78
CA ASP A 250 14.05 -36.93 8.92
C ASP A 250 14.82 -35.63 8.61
N ASP A 251 15.52 -35.55 7.48
CA ASP A 251 16.29 -34.40 7.01
C ASP A 251 15.66 -33.71 5.78
N PHE A 252 14.35 -33.91 5.57
CA PHE A 252 13.63 -33.34 4.43
C PHE A 252 13.77 -31.81 4.36
N THR A 253 14.09 -31.34 3.15
CA THR A 253 14.20 -29.92 2.84
C THR A 253 13.37 -29.60 1.62
N VAL A 254 12.63 -28.48 1.66
CA VAL A 254 11.89 -27.98 0.50
C VAL A 254 11.93 -26.44 0.44
N MET A 255 12.06 -25.91 -0.78
CA MET A 255 11.94 -24.48 -1.10
C MET A 255 10.83 -24.30 -2.13
N LEU A 256 9.87 -23.43 -1.82
CA LEU A 256 8.62 -23.26 -2.57
C LEU A 256 8.39 -21.80 -2.91
N THR A 257 7.89 -21.55 -4.11
CA THR A 257 7.24 -20.29 -4.50
C THR A 257 5.79 -20.59 -4.89
N ILE A 258 4.83 -19.82 -4.40
CA ILE A 258 3.39 -20.02 -4.66
C ILE A 258 2.77 -18.70 -5.12
N SER A 259 1.85 -18.76 -6.08
CA SER A 259 0.87 -17.68 -6.26
C SER A 259 -0.57 -18.19 -6.25
N TYR A 260 -1.45 -17.45 -5.58
CA TYR A 260 -2.87 -17.83 -5.49
C TYR A 260 -3.78 -16.61 -5.25
N PRO A 261 -5.04 -16.69 -5.69
CA PRO A 261 -6.02 -15.66 -5.41
C PRO A 261 -6.66 -15.83 -4.04
N VAL A 262 -7.01 -14.70 -3.42
CA VAL A 262 -7.70 -14.61 -2.12
C VAL A 262 -9.02 -13.87 -2.27
N ALA A 263 -9.93 -14.11 -1.31
CA ALA A 263 -11.22 -13.43 -1.23
C ALA A 263 -11.10 -11.99 -0.71
#